data_AF-A0A2S9K590-F1
#
_entry.id   AF-A0A2S9K590-F1
#
_cell.length_a   1.000
_cell.length_b   1.000
_cell.length_c   1.000
_cell.angle_alpha   90.00
_cell.angle_beta   90.00
_cell.angle_gamma   90.00
#
_symmetry.space_group_name_H-M   'P 1'
#
loop_
_entity.id
_entity.type
_entity.pdbx_description
1 polymer ?
#
loop_
_entity_poly.entity_id
_entity_poly.type
_entity_poly.pdbx_seq_one_letter_code
_entity_poly.pdbx_strand_id
1 'polypeptide(L)'
;MRSWRNPDLVIRFREVSLSVAKLEARPDVAAGVKEQASSWLVDAQDILDQRHFGILPYDRYDAVWALINQLRHLLCSVLPAPDLLAVLADVRASCCYLPQQQQRLLGERELARLEAELIGGPVPGAAIPAATSEPLPRIRLELERLSRLVAGAREAHWRKVNLLRKRLTVTGSVLLVLLCTAFWLLPDLLRGMVITRPQLAGIMLFGAIGGLVSALWTNESIHASSAQFYLQRTLLALKPIVGAASATFIVLLQQAGFVSLLPANADPMTACLVLAFLAGFSERFIRTRIEEATNSSVVSVNPAAAEASQKSRKGQ
;
A
#
# COMPACT_ATOMS: atom_id res chain seq x y z
N MET A 1 12.07 7.62 27.04
CA MET A 1 11.33 6.83 26.01
C MET A 1 10.48 7.76 25.11
N ARG A 2 11.07 8.48 24.14
CA ARG A 2 10.37 9.55 23.35
C ARG A 2 10.49 9.42 21.81
N SER A 3 10.89 8.28 21.25
CA SER A 3 11.32 8.20 19.84
C SER A 3 10.38 7.50 18.85
N TRP A 4 9.09 7.30 19.17
CA TRP A 4 8.10 6.77 18.21
C TRP A 4 7.32 7.87 17.47
N ARG A 5 7.88 9.09 17.43
CA ARG A 5 7.34 10.21 16.68
C ARG A 5 7.87 10.12 15.25
N ASN A 6 7.00 10.17 14.24
CA ASN A 6 7.45 10.45 12.88
C ASN A 6 8.16 11.82 12.91
N PRO A 7 9.50 11.87 12.78
CA PRO A 7 10.25 13.10 13.04
C PRO A 7 9.87 14.19 12.04
N ASP A 8 9.58 13.81 10.79
CA ASP A 8 9.12 14.73 9.73
C ASP A 8 7.83 15.44 10.15
N LEU A 9 6.83 14.69 10.64
CA LEU A 9 5.55 15.29 11.06
C LEU A 9 5.73 16.30 12.20
N VAL A 10 6.58 15.97 13.19
CA VAL A 10 6.81 16.87 14.34
C VAL A 10 7.51 18.14 13.91
N ILE A 11 8.50 18.03 13.01
CA ILE A 11 9.21 19.18 12.46
C ILE A 11 8.24 20.06 11.69
N ARG A 12 7.45 19.48 10.77
CA ARG A 12 6.46 20.23 9.98
C ARG A 12 5.37 20.88 10.84
N PHE A 13 4.85 20.15 11.82
CA PHE A 13 3.87 20.70 12.75
C PHE A 13 4.44 21.91 13.50
N ARG A 14 5.70 21.84 13.95
CA ARG A 14 6.37 22.95 14.63
C ARG A 14 6.61 24.15 13.71
N GLU A 15 7.03 23.93 12.47
CA GLU A 15 7.24 24.99 11.47
C GLU A 15 5.94 25.74 11.15
N VAL A 16 4.85 25.00 10.95
CA VAL A 16 3.52 25.59 10.73
C VAL A 16 3.02 26.30 11.98
N SER A 17 3.22 25.73 13.17
CA SER A 17 2.87 26.38 14.44
C SER A 17 3.56 27.73 14.60
N LEU A 18 4.86 27.81 14.28
CA LEU A 18 5.60 29.08 14.30
C LEU A 18 5.06 30.08 13.28
N SER A 19 4.66 29.62 12.09
CA SER A 19 4.12 30.47 11.03
C SER A 19 2.74 31.02 11.40
N VAL A 20 1.89 30.25 12.07
CA VAL A 20 0.60 30.72 12.58
C VAL A 20 0.77 31.66 13.77
N ALA A 21 1.71 31.41 14.69
CA ALA A 21 2.01 32.34 15.78
C ALA A 21 2.48 33.72 15.23
N LYS A 22 3.29 33.74 14.17
CA LYS A 22 3.62 34.98 13.45
C LYS A 22 2.39 35.64 12.83
N LEU A 23 1.45 34.86 12.31
CA LEU A 23 0.21 35.34 11.69
C LEU A 23 -0.70 36.05 12.70
N GLU A 24 -0.79 35.54 13.93
CA GLU A 24 -1.59 36.16 15.01
C GLU A 24 -1.15 37.59 15.30
N ALA A 25 0.16 37.84 15.33
CA ALA A 25 0.76 39.15 15.58
C ALA A 25 0.56 40.18 14.45
N ARG A 26 0.04 39.78 13.28
CA ARG A 26 -0.06 40.64 12.09
C ARG A 26 -1.39 41.38 12.00
N PRO A 27 -1.43 42.72 12.02
CA PRO A 27 -2.69 43.47 11.98
C PRO A 27 -3.35 43.49 10.58
N ASP A 28 -2.60 43.18 9.51
CA ASP A 28 -3.08 43.22 8.13
C ASP A 28 -3.93 42.01 7.71
N VAL A 29 -4.02 40.99 8.58
CA VAL A 29 -4.74 39.74 8.31
C VAL A 29 -6.09 39.74 8.98
N ALA A 30 -7.14 39.40 8.23
CA ALA A 30 -8.50 39.30 8.75
C ALA A 30 -8.60 38.35 9.95
N ALA A 31 -9.34 38.76 10.99
CA ALA A 31 -9.49 38.00 12.24
C ALA A 31 -9.98 36.57 12.01
N GLY A 32 -10.95 36.37 11.11
CA GLY A 32 -11.48 35.03 10.80
C GLY A 32 -10.45 34.06 10.22
N VAL A 33 -9.44 34.56 9.48
CA VAL A 33 -8.36 33.73 8.93
C VAL A 33 -7.41 33.28 10.04
N LYS A 34 -7.14 34.15 11.02
CA LYS A 34 -6.33 33.82 12.19
C LYS A 34 -7.03 32.79 13.08
N GLU A 35 -8.32 33.00 13.33
CA GLU A 35 -9.14 32.09 14.13
C GLU A 35 -9.21 30.70 13.46
N GLN A 36 -9.43 30.65 12.15
CA GLN A 36 -9.43 29.39 11.39
C GLN A 36 -8.08 28.66 11.46
N ALA A 37 -6.97 29.39 11.27
CA ALA A 37 -5.63 28.80 11.38
C ALA A 37 -5.34 28.27 12.79
N SER A 38 -5.78 29.00 13.82
CA SER A 38 -5.62 28.60 15.22
C SER A 38 -6.46 27.36 15.54
N SER A 39 -7.72 27.32 15.09
CA SER A 39 -8.61 26.17 15.24
C SER A 39 -8.01 24.91 14.63
N TRP A 40 -7.51 24.97 13.39
CA TRP A 40 -6.92 23.80 12.73
C TRP A 40 -5.62 23.32 13.41
N LEU A 41 -4.84 24.22 14.01
CA LEU A 41 -3.69 23.84 14.81
C LEU A 41 -4.08 23.11 16.09
N VAL A 42 -5.11 23.60 16.80
CA VAL A 42 -5.65 22.94 17.99
C VAL A 42 -6.19 21.56 17.62
N ASP A 43 -6.98 21.45 16.55
CA ASP A 43 -7.49 20.16 16.06
C ASP A 43 -6.35 19.18 15.75
N ALA A 44 -5.28 19.64 15.10
CA ALA A 44 -4.12 18.83 14.79
C ALA A 44 -3.37 18.39 16.06
N GLN A 45 -3.26 19.25 17.06
CA GLN A 45 -2.66 18.94 18.35
C GLN A 45 -3.50 17.92 19.13
N ASP A 46 -4.82 18.11 19.19
CA ASP A 46 -5.74 17.19 19.86
C ASP A 46 -5.67 15.78 19.25
N ILE A 47 -5.60 15.68 17.92
CA ILE A 47 -5.40 14.39 17.25
C ILE A 47 -4.04 13.78 17.61
N LEU A 48 -2.98 14.59 17.68
CA LEU A 48 -1.66 14.13 18.10
C LEU A 48 -1.61 13.67 19.55
N ASP A 49 -2.50 14.15 20.41
CA ASP A 49 -2.58 13.80 21.83
C ASP A 49 -3.44 12.55 22.09
N GLN A 50 -4.31 12.15 21.14
CA GLN A 50 -5.13 10.91 21.17
C GLN A 50 -4.33 9.60 21.00
N ARG A 51 -3.07 9.55 21.44
CA ARG A 51 -2.20 8.36 21.33
C ARG A 51 -2.64 7.28 22.30
N HIS A 52 -2.87 6.08 21.79
CA HIS A 52 -3.16 4.92 22.60
C HIS A 52 -1.86 4.11 22.76
N PHE A 53 -1.40 3.90 23.99
CA PHE A 53 -0.12 3.23 24.28
C PHE A 53 1.09 3.83 23.54
N GLY A 54 1.09 5.16 23.31
CA GLY A 54 2.14 5.86 22.57
C GLY A 54 2.10 5.67 21.05
N ILE A 55 1.14 4.90 20.53
CA ILE A 55 0.93 4.65 19.10
C ILE A 55 -0.29 5.47 18.64
N LEU A 56 -0.10 6.24 17.57
CA LEU A 56 -1.20 6.92 16.89
C LEU A 56 -1.63 6.04 15.70
N PRO A 57 -2.93 5.72 15.55
CA PRO A 57 -3.42 4.99 14.38
C PRO A 57 -3.05 5.69 13.07
N TYR A 58 -2.74 4.92 12.02
CA TYR A 58 -2.33 5.49 10.73
C TYR A 58 -3.35 6.48 10.14
N ASP A 59 -4.65 6.19 10.31
CA ASP A 59 -5.73 7.06 9.84
C ASP A 59 -5.71 8.45 10.51
N ARG A 60 -5.23 8.52 11.77
CA ARG A 60 -5.07 9.78 12.52
C ARG A 60 -3.84 10.56 12.06
N TYR A 61 -2.76 9.87 11.69
CA TYR A 61 -1.58 10.51 11.08
C TYR A 61 -1.93 11.22 9.79
N ASP A 62 -2.77 10.61 8.95
CA ASP A 62 -3.22 11.21 7.69
C ASP A 62 -4.09 12.45 7.94
N ALA A 63 -4.93 12.43 8.99
CA ALA A 63 -5.73 13.59 9.38
C ALA A 63 -4.87 14.79 9.81
N VAL A 64 -3.83 14.57 10.62
CA VAL A 64 -2.89 15.65 11.01
C VAL A 64 -2.17 16.22 9.78
N TRP A 65 -1.72 15.36 8.86
CA TRP A 65 -1.10 15.82 7.61
C TRP A 65 -2.05 16.64 6.75
N ALA A 66 -3.33 16.25 6.65
CA ALA A 66 -4.33 17.01 5.92
C ALA A 66 -4.52 18.42 6.53
N LEU A 67 -4.59 18.53 7.87
CA LEU A 67 -4.66 19.83 8.56
C LEU A 67 -3.41 20.68 8.32
N ILE A 68 -2.21 20.09 8.39
CA ILE A 68 -0.95 20.77 8.08
C ILE A 68 -0.94 21.30 6.63
N ASN A 69 -1.44 20.51 5.67
CA ASN A 69 -1.54 20.93 4.28
C ASN A 69 -2.57 22.05 4.09
N GLN A 70 -3.73 21.98 4.75
CA GLN A 70 -4.73 23.04 4.75
C GLN A 70 -4.17 24.35 5.30
N LEU A 71 -3.45 24.28 6.42
CA LEU A 71 -2.72 25.41 6.99
C LEU A 71 -1.70 25.96 6.00
N ARG A 72 -0.93 25.10 5.33
CA ARG A 72 0.02 25.53 4.28
C ARG A 72 -0.69 26.26 3.13
N HIS A 73 -1.86 25.80 2.68
CA HIS A 73 -2.62 26.47 1.62
C HIS A 73 -3.09 27.86 2.07
N LEU A 74 -3.57 27.97 3.31
CA LEU A 74 -3.94 29.26 3.91
C LEU A 74 -2.72 30.17 4.06
N LEU A 75 -1.57 29.65 4.48
CA LEU A 75 -0.33 30.43 4.59
C LEU A 75 0.14 30.96 3.22
N CYS A 76 -0.04 30.21 2.12
CA CYS A 76 0.26 30.70 0.77
C CYS A 76 -0.52 31.97 0.41
N SER A 77 -1.76 32.13 0.88
CA SER A 77 -2.60 33.28 0.50
C SER A 77 -2.34 34.52 1.35
N VAL A 78 -1.70 34.39 2.51
CA VAL A 78 -1.63 35.46 3.52
C VAL A 78 -0.21 35.88 3.90
N LEU A 79 0.78 34.98 3.83
CA LEU A 79 2.16 35.27 4.25
C LEU A 79 2.84 36.34 3.38
N PRO A 80 3.75 37.15 3.96
CA PRO A 80 4.52 38.13 3.21
C PRO A 80 5.56 37.41 2.31
N ALA A 81 6.05 38.11 1.28
CA ALA A 81 7.04 37.60 0.33
C ALA A 81 8.24 36.83 0.95
N PRO A 82 8.92 37.31 2.01
CA PRO A 82 10.06 36.59 2.57
C PRO A 82 9.69 35.26 3.22
N ASP A 83 8.53 35.17 3.90
CA ASP A 83 8.09 33.92 4.53
C ASP A 83 7.51 32.93 3.49
N LEU A 84 7.05 33.42 2.32
CA LEU A 84 6.61 32.55 1.22
C LEU A 84 7.72 31.67 0.65
N LEU A 85 8.99 32.09 0.76
CA LEU A 85 10.14 31.28 0.33
C LEU A 85 10.27 29.99 1.15
N ALA A 86 9.96 30.03 2.45
CA ALA A 86 9.95 28.83 3.29
C ALA A 86 8.84 27.86 2.84
N VAL A 87 7.64 28.38 2.57
CA VAL A 87 6.53 27.57 2.05
C VAL A 87 6.86 26.99 0.67
N LEU A 88 7.54 27.73 -0.19
CA LEU A 88 7.99 27.26 -1.50
C LEU A 88 8.97 26.09 -1.37
N ALA A 89 9.94 26.17 -0.46
CA ALA A 89 10.86 25.08 -0.18
C ALA A 89 10.12 23.81 0.29
N ASP A 90 9.05 23.97 1.09
CA ASP A 90 8.23 22.85 1.57
C ASP A 90 7.40 22.19 0.47
N VAL A 91 6.84 23.00 -0.43
CA VAL A 91 6.14 22.51 -1.62
C VAL A 91 7.12 21.77 -2.53
N ARG A 92 8.33 22.32 -2.74
CA ARG A 92 9.40 21.68 -3.51
C ARG A 92 9.80 20.33 -2.94
N ALA A 93 10.01 20.23 -1.63
CA ALA A 93 10.33 18.96 -0.97
C ALA A 93 9.22 17.90 -1.17
N SER A 94 7.98 18.35 -1.39
CA SER A 94 6.84 17.47 -1.60
C SER A 94 6.64 17.06 -3.07
N CYS A 95 7.28 17.71 -4.06
CA CYS A 95 7.13 17.38 -5.48
C CYS A 95 7.53 15.93 -5.82
N CYS A 96 8.36 15.29 -4.99
CA CYS A 96 8.75 13.89 -5.16
C CYS A 96 7.55 12.92 -5.16
N TYR A 97 6.42 13.30 -4.54
CA TYR A 97 5.21 12.48 -4.48
C TYR A 97 4.38 12.47 -5.77
N LEU A 98 4.68 13.33 -6.75
CA LEU A 98 3.96 13.34 -8.02
C LEU A 98 4.20 12.02 -8.77
N PRO A 99 3.17 11.40 -9.38
CA PRO A 99 3.29 10.05 -9.92
C PRO A 99 4.15 9.99 -11.19
N GLN A 100 4.08 11.00 -12.06
CA GLN A 100 4.78 11.04 -13.34
C GLN A 100 6.05 11.88 -13.25
N GLN A 101 7.16 11.38 -13.77
CA GLN A 101 8.44 12.10 -13.83
C GLN A 101 8.31 13.45 -14.56
N GLN A 102 7.52 13.50 -15.63
CA GLN A 102 7.28 14.73 -16.38
C GLN A 102 6.57 15.80 -15.52
N GLN A 103 5.60 15.40 -14.69
CA GLN A 103 4.92 16.32 -13.76
C GLN A 103 5.86 16.83 -12.67
N ARG A 104 6.79 16.00 -12.18
CA ARG A 104 7.84 16.42 -11.23
C ARG A 104 8.71 17.52 -11.82
N LEU A 105 9.23 17.28 -13.03
CA LEU A 105 10.09 18.24 -13.73
C LEU A 105 9.36 19.55 -14.04
N LEU A 106 8.09 19.49 -14.44
CA LEU A 106 7.27 20.69 -14.66
C LEU A 106 7.03 21.45 -13.36
N GLY A 107 6.65 20.77 -12.28
CA GLY A 107 6.46 21.40 -10.97
C GLY A 107 7.73 22.03 -10.41
N GLU A 108 8.89 21.39 -10.57
CA GLU A 108 10.19 21.96 -10.17
C GLU A 108 10.53 23.22 -10.97
N ARG A 109 10.27 23.23 -12.29
CA ARG A 109 10.46 24.41 -13.14
C ARG A 109 9.53 25.55 -12.75
N GLU A 110 8.26 25.26 -12.49
CA GLU A 110 7.29 26.27 -12.03
C GLU A 110 7.69 26.84 -10.67
N LEU A 111 8.14 26.01 -9.72
CA LEU A 111 8.63 26.49 -8.42
C LEU A 111 9.91 27.33 -8.55
N ALA A 112 10.85 26.93 -9.41
CA ALA A 112 12.07 27.71 -9.67
C ALA A 112 11.74 29.09 -10.30
N ARG A 113 10.74 29.13 -11.19
CA ARG A 113 10.22 30.37 -11.75
C ARG A 113 9.61 31.27 -10.67
N LEU A 114 8.73 30.72 -9.82
CA LEU A 114 8.10 31.47 -8.73
C LEU A 114 9.14 32.02 -7.74
N GLU A 115 10.17 31.23 -7.43
CA GLU A 115 11.29 31.67 -6.58
C GLU A 115 12.05 32.85 -7.19
N ALA A 116 12.34 32.80 -8.50
CA ALA A 116 12.98 33.91 -9.20
C ALA A 116 12.09 35.18 -9.19
N GLU A 117 10.78 35.03 -9.43
CA GLU A 117 9.81 36.14 -9.38
C GLU A 117 9.67 36.74 -7.96
N LEU A 118 9.75 35.92 -6.90
CA LEU A 118 9.74 36.35 -5.50
C LEU A 118 11.00 37.12 -5.09
N ILE A 119 12.17 36.71 -5.58
CA ILE A 119 13.47 37.33 -5.28
C ILE A 119 13.72 38.57 -6.17
N GLY A 120 12.94 38.75 -7.25
CA GLY A 120 13.15 39.80 -8.24
C GLY A 120 14.26 39.49 -9.25
N GLY A 121 14.61 38.21 -9.41
CA GLY A 121 15.63 37.74 -10.35
C GLY A 121 15.13 37.64 -11.80
N PRO A 122 16.05 37.57 -12.78
CA PRO A 122 15.68 37.42 -14.19
C PRO A 122 14.96 36.08 -14.41
N VAL A 123 13.74 36.13 -14.94
CA VAL A 123 12.95 34.94 -15.27
C VAL A 123 13.60 34.20 -16.45
N PRO A 124 14.03 32.94 -16.30
CA PRO A 124 14.63 32.20 -17.40
C PRO A 124 13.58 31.93 -18.49
N GLY A 125 13.72 32.60 -19.63
CA GLY A 125 12.92 32.37 -20.84
C GLY A 125 11.77 33.35 -21.14
N ALA A 126 11.64 34.48 -20.41
CA ALA A 126 10.60 35.47 -20.68
C ALA A 126 11.10 36.60 -21.60
N ALA A 127 10.52 36.69 -22.81
CA ALA A 127 10.64 37.86 -23.68
C ALA A 127 9.58 38.92 -23.30
N ILE A 128 10.05 40.11 -22.90
CA ILE A 128 9.35 41.41 -22.75
C ILE A 128 8.21 41.47 -21.70
N PRO A 129 8.26 42.41 -20.73
CA PRO A 129 7.25 42.54 -19.68
C PRO A 129 6.04 43.36 -20.17
N ALA A 130 4.86 42.74 -20.19
CA ALA A 130 3.60 43.49 -20.26
C ALA A 130 3.19 43.86 -18.83
N ALA A 131 3.25 45.16 -18.53
CA ALA A 131 2.70 45.75 -17.32
C ALA A 131 1.19 45.46 -17.23
N THR A 132 0.74 44.82 -16.14
CA THR A 132 -0.58 45.01 -15.50
C THR A 132 -0.75 44.00 -14.34
N SER A 133 -1.16 44.51 -13.18
CA SER A 133 -1.45 43.83 -11.89
C SER A 133 -0.25 43.36 -11.05
N GLU A 134 -0.36 43.56 -9.74
CA GLU A 134 0.69 43.23 -8.76
C GLU A 134 1.20 41.78 -8.94
N PRO A 135 2.51 41.53 -8.94
CA PRO A 135 3.07 40.20 -9.14
C PRO A 135 2.71 39.23 -8.00
N LEU A 136 2.47 39.75 -6.80
CA LEU A 136 2.34 38.96 -5.57
C LEU A 136 1.03 38.15 -5.48
N PRO A 137 -0.17 38.69 -5.77
CA PRO A 137 -1.41 37.90 -5.81
C PRO A 137 -1.36 36.71 -6.77
N ARG A 138 -0.74 36.90 -7.94
CA ARG A 138 -0.56 35.83 -8.93
C ARG A 138 0.36 34.73 -8.40
N ILE A 139 1.52 35.10 -7.86
CA ILE A 139 2.48 34.16 -7.26
C ILE A 139 1.81 33.34 -6.16
N ARG A 140 1.02 33.98 -5.29
CA ARG A 140 0.28 33.29 -4.20
C ARG A 140 -0.69 32.25 -4.75
N LEU A 141 -1.46 32.59 -5.79
CA LEU A 141 -2.43 31.69 -6.41
C LEU A 141 -1.75 30.50 -7.11
N GLU A 142 -0.65 30.74 -7.85
CA GLU A 142 0.12 29.68 -8.49
C GLU A 142 0.77 28.75 -7.45
N LEU A 143 1.36 29.31 -6.39
CA LEU A 143 1.94 28.54 -5.29
C LEU A 143 0.88 27.75 -4.51
N GLU A 144 -0.29 28.33 -4.25
CA GLU A 144 -1.39 27.64 -3.60
C GLU A 144 -1.89 26.46 -4.45
N ARG A 145 -2.05 26.65 -5.76
CA ARG A 145 -2.42 25.60 -6.70
C ARG A 145 -1.43 24.44 -6.67
N LEU A 146 -0.13 24.73 -6.74
CA LEU A 146 0.93 23.73 -6.66
C LEU A 146 0.93 23.02 -5.30
N SER A 147 0.78 23.79 -4.22
CA SER A 147 0.69 23.28 -2.85
C SER A 147 -0.45 22.26 -2.70
N ARG A 148 -1.64 22.55 -3.24
CA ARG A 148 -2.82 21.64 -3.23
C ARG A 148 -2.58 20.40 -4.08
N LEU A 149 -2.02 20.55 -5.28
CA LEU A 149 -1.73 19.44 -6.18
C LEU A 149 -0.75 18.45 -5.54
N VAL A 150 0.34 18.98 -4.97
CA VAL A 150 1.38 18.17 -4.35
C VAL A 150 0.91 17.57 -3.01
N ALA A 151 0.11 18.30 -2.21
CA ALA A 151 -0.55 17.77 -1.02
C ALA A 151 -1.43 16.56 -1.34
N GLY A 152 -2.29 16.69 -2.36
CA GLY A 152 -3.16 15.60 -2.80
C GLY A 152 -2.38 14.36 -3.28
N ALA A 153 -1.26 14.56 -3.97
CA ALA A 153 -0.39 13.45 -4.39
C ALA A 153 0.26 12.75 -3.18
N ARG A 154 0.76 13.51 -2.20
CA ARG A 154 1.32 12.97 -0.95
C ARG A 154 0.27 12.18 -0.16
N GLU A 155 -0.91 12.76 0.03
CA GLU A 155 -2.02 12.13 0.76
C GLU A 155 -2.47 10.84 0.08
N ALA A 156 -2.62 10.85 -1.25
CA ALA A 156 -2.96 9.65 -2.00
C ALA A 156 -1.88 8.55 -1.86
N HIS A 157 -0.60 8.92 -1.90
CA HIS A 157 0.51 7.99 -1.71
C HIS A 157 0.50 7.38 -0.31
N TRP A 158 0.49 8.21 0.73
CA TRP A 158 0.54 7.75 2.12
C TRP A 158 -0.71 7.00 2.56
N ARG A 159 -1.88 7.36 2.04
CA ARG A 159 -3.12 6.59 2.25
C ARG A 159 -2.97 5.16 1.73
N LYS A 160 -2.39 4.96 0.54
CA LYS A 160 -2.11 3.60 0.02
C LYS A 160 -1.10 2.86 0.90
N VAL A 161 -0.02 3.52 1.32
CA VAL A 161 1.00 2.94 2.21
C VAL A 161 0.40 2.53 3.56
N ASN A 162 -0.41 3.38 4.17
CA ASN A 162 -1.06 3.11 5.45
C ASN A 162 -2.10 2.00 5.32
N LEU A 163 -2.87 1.97 4.23
CA LEU A 163 -3.76 0.86 3.92
C LEU A 163 -3.01 -0.47 3.76
N LEU A 164 -1.81 -0.46 3.17
CA LEU A 164 -0.94 -1.63 3.05
C LEU A 164 -0.41 -2.08 4.42
N ARG A 165 0.08 -1.15 5.24
CA ARG A 165 0.54 -1.43 6.61
C ARG A 165 -0.59 -2.02 7.47
N LYS A 166 -1.77 -1.39 7.46
CA LYS A 166 -2.96 -1.86 8.17
C LYS A 166 -3.38 -3.25 7.70
N ARG A 167 -3.30 -3.52 6.40
CA ARG A 167 -3.55 -4.87 5.87
C ARG A 167 -2.54 -5.85 6.44
N LEU A 168 -1.24 -5.58 6.34
CA LEU A 168 -0.18 -6.48 6.82
C LEU A 168 -0.30 -6.78 8.32
N THR A 169 -0.59 -5.77 9.15
CA THR A 169 -0.78 -5.97 10.60
C THR A 169 -2.04 -6.79 10.90
N VAL A 170 -3.15 -6.52 10.21
CA VAL A 170 -4.39 -7.29 10.36
C VAL A 170 -4.21 -8.73 9.87
N THR A 171 -3.70 -8.95 8.66
CA THR A 171 -3.47 -10.31 8.13
C THR A 171 -2.44 -11.07 8.95
N GLY A 172 -1.39 -10.41 9.44
CA GLY A 172 -0.39 -11.02 10.31
C GLY A 172 -0.95 -11.39 11.68
N SER A 173 -1.78 -10.55 12.29
CA SER A 173 -2.45 -10.88 13.56
C SER A 173 -3.47 -11.99 13.40
N VAL A 174 -4.26 -12.00 12.33
CA VAL A 174 -5.16 -13.11 11.99
C VAL A 174 -4.36 -14.39 11.78
N LEU A 175 -3.25 -14.35 11.05
CA LEU A 175 -2.38 -15.51 10.85
C LEU A 175 -1.85 -16.04 12.18
N LEU A 176 -1.39 -15.16 13.08
CA LEU A 176 -0.92 -15.55 14.41
C LEU A 176 -2.02 -16.27 15.19
N VAL A 177 -3.24 -15.73 15.21
CA VAL A 177 -4.38 -16.35 15.90
C VAL A 177 -4.70 -17.72 15.30
N LEU A 178 -4.73 -17.84 13.97
CA LEU A 178 -4.98 -19.13 13.30
C LEU A 178 -3.86 -20.14 13.59
N LEU A 179 -2.60 -19.72 13.62
CA LEU A 179 -1.47 -20.59 13.97
C LEU A 179 -1.52 -21.04 15.43
N CYS A 180 -1.84 -20.15 16.37
CA CYS A 180 -2.05 -20.51 17.77
C CYS A 180 -3.21 -21.51 17.92
N THR A 181 -4.30 -21.28 17.18
CA THR A 181 -5.45 -22.19 17.17
C THR A 181 -5.08 -23.56 16.57
N ALA A 182 -4.35 -23.58 15.47
CA ALA A 182 -3.88 -24.81 14.83
C ALA A 182 -2.92 -25.59 15.74
N PHE A 183 -2.00 -24.90 16.41
CA PHE A 183 -1.07 -25.49 17.37
C PHE A 183 -1.82 -26.09 18.57
N TRP A 184 -2.82 -25.38 19.10
CA TRP A 184 -3.66 -25.86 20.20
C TRP A 184 -4.47 -27.11 19.82
N LEU A 185 -5.01 -27.16 18.60
CA LEU A 185 -5.83 -28.28 18.10
C LEU A 185 -4.99 -29.46 17.58
N LEU A 186 -3.70 -29.27 17.34
CA LEU A 186 -2.83 -30.26 16.70
C LEU A 186 -2.84 -31.64 17.40
N PRO A 187 -2.78 -31.76 18.73
CA PRO A 187 -2.77 -33.06 19.40
C PRO A 187 -4.04 -33.88 19.14
N ASP A 188 -5.19 -33.21 19.05
CA ASP A 188 -6.48 -33.88 18.80
C ASP A 188 -6.67 -34.20 17.31
N LEU A 189 -6.15 -33.35 16.42
CA LEU A 189 -6.15 -33.60 14.98
C LEU A 189 -5.33 -34.83 14.60
N LEU A 190 -4.16 -35.04 15.23
CA LEU A 190 -3.26 -36.15 14.93
C LEU A 190 -3.71 -37.51 15.48
N ARG A 191 -4.64 -37.55 16.44
CA ARG A 191 -5.11 -38.80 17.08
C ARG A 191 -6.09 -39.61 16.23
N GLY A 192 -6.74 -39.01 15.24
CA GLY A 192 -7.78 -39.70 14.46
C GLY A 192 -7.26 -40.24 13.12
N MET A 193 -7.49 -41.53 12.86
CA MET A 193 -7.20 -42.16 11.55
C MET A 193 -8.29 -41.96 10.49
N VAL A 194 -9.53 -41.66 10.90
CA VAL A 194 -10.69 -41.48 10.01
C VAL A 194 -11.06 -40.00 9.98
N ILE A 195 -11.40 -39.43 8.81
CA ILE A 195 -11.85 -38.02 8.75
C ILE A 195 -13.23 -37.88 9.40
N THR A 196 -13.23 -37.23 10.55
CA THR A 196 -14.39 -36.76 11.29
C THR A 196 -14.54 -35.24 11.11
N ARG A 197 -15.67 -34.68 11.56
CA ARG A 197 -15.94 -33.23 11.52
C ARG A 197 -14.78 -32.34 12.05
N PRO A 198 -14.14 -32.64 13.20
CA PRO A 198 -13.01 -31.82 13.67
C PRO A 198 -11.78 -31.90 12.78
N GLN A 199 -11.49 -33.05 12.15
CA GLN A 199 -10.36 -33.15 11.21
C GLN A 199 -10.64 -32.40 9.91
N LEU A 200 -11.88 -32.42 9.42
CA LEU A 200 -12.28 -31.58 8.28
C LEU A 200 -12.12 -30.09 8.60
N ALA A 201 -12.52 -29.66 9.80
CA ALA A 201 -12.29 -28.29 10.26
C ALA A 201 -10.78 -27.97 10.37
N GLY A 202 -9.95 -28.92 10.82
CA GLY A 202 -8.50 -28.81 10.82
C GLY A 202 -7.91 -28.67 9.41
N ILE A 203 -8.36 -29.48 8.44
CA ILE A 203 -7.95 -29.39 7.04
C ILE A 203 -8.30 -28.01 6.45
N MET A 204 -9.53 -27.53 6.68
CA MET A 204 -9.94 -26.19 6.26
C MET A 204 -9.09 -25.11 6.91
N LEU A 205 -8.76 -25.25 8.21
CA LEU A 205 -7.90 -24.31 8.94
C LEU A 205 -6.48 -24.26 8.37
N PHE A 206 -5.85 -25.41 8.13
CA PHE A 206 -4.51 -25.49 7.53
C PHE A 206 -4.50 -24.94 6.10
N GLY A 207 -5.55 -25.21 5.31
CA GLY A 207 -5.75 -24.59 4.00
C GLY A 207 -5.91 -23.07 4.05
N ALA A 208 -6.69 -22.56 4.99
CA ALA A 208 -6.86 -21.12 5.20
C ALA A 208 -5.53 -20.44 5.60
N ILE A 209 -4.74 -21.09 6.47
CA ILE A 209 -3.40 -20.63 6.86
C ILE A 209 -2.50 -20.55 5.62
N GLY A 210 -2.47 -21.59 4.78
CA GLY A 210 -1.73 -21.57 3.51
C GLY A 210 -2.14 -20.41 2.60
N GLY A 211 -3.45 -20.19 2.43
CA GLY A 211 -3.99 -19.08 1.64
C GLY A 211 -3.62 -17.70 2.20
N LEU A 212 -3.60 -17.56 3.52
CA LEU A 212 -3.24 -16.32 4.20
C LEU A 212 -1.74 -16.02 4.09
N VAL A 213 -0.88 -17.04 4.18
CA VAL A 213 0.57 -16.91 3.90
C VAL A 213 0.80 -16.49 2.44
N SER A 214 0.06 -17.07 1.50
CA SER A 214 0.09 -16.65 0.08
C SER A 214 -0.35 -15.19 -0.10
N ALA A 215 -1.36 -14.73 0.63
CA ALA A 215 -1.79 -13.34 0.61
C ALA A 215 -0.72 -12.38 1.15
N LEU A 216 -0.03 -12.76 2.24
CA LEU A 216 1.07 -11.99 2.82
C LEU A 216 2.27 -11.85 1.89
N TRP A 217 2.61 -12.91 1.14
CA TRP A 217 3.70 -12.87 0.17
C TRP A 217 3.35 -12.16 -1.15
N THR A 218 2.08 -11.82 -1.37
CA THR A 218 1.70 -11.11 -2.60
C THR A 218 2.06 -9.62 -2.49
N ASN A 219 2.97 -9.18 -3.35
CA ASN A 219 3.35 -7.76 -3.46
C ASN A 219 2.23 -6.95 -4.13
N GLU A 220 1.70 -5.96 -3.41
CA GLU A 220 0.85 -4.91 -3.99
C GLU A 220 1.74 -3.79 -4.52
N SER A 221 1.50 -3.35 -5.75
CA SER A 221 2.18 -2.17 -6.29
C SER A 221 1.49 -0.89 -5.82
N ILE A 222 2.19 -0.10 -5.00
CA ILE A 222 1.69 1.20 -4.49
C ILE A 222 1.40 2.18 -5.65
N HIS A 223 2.06 1.96 -6.79
CA HIS A 223 1.97 2.79 -7.99
C HIS A 223 0.83 2.38 -8.94
N ALA A 224 0.09 1.29 -8.64
CA ALA A 224 -1.07 0.91 -9.43
C ALA A 224 -2.16 2.00 -9.40
N SER A 225 -2.99 2.00 -10.44
CA SER A 225 -4.22 2.80 -10.48
C SER A 225 -5.09 2.49 -9.25
N SER A 226 -5.85 3.48 -8.77
CA SER A 226 -6.69 3.33 -7.57
C SER A 226 -7.67 2.15 -7.69
N ALA A 227 -8.31 1.98 -8.84
CA ALA A 227 -9.24 0.88 -9.08
C ALA A 227 -8.57 -0.51 -8.99
N GLN A 228 -7.40 -0.67 -9.62
CA GLN A 228 -6.64 -1.93 -9.56
C GLN A 228 -6.17 -2.23 -8.14
N PHE A 229 -5.77 -1.21 -7.38
CA PHE A 229 -5.35 -1.35 -5.99
C PHE A 229 -6.47 -1.91 -5.10
N TYR A 230 -7.69 -1.37 -5.21
CA TYR A 230 -8.82 -1.87 -4.42
C TYR A 230 -9.26 -3.27 -4.84
N LEU A 231 -9.25 -3.56 -6.14
CA LEU A 231 -9.62 -4.88 -6.66
C LEU A 231 -8.62 -5.96 -6.22
N GLN A 232 -7.32 -5.69 -6.31
CA GLN A 232 -6.27 -6.58 -5.80
C GLN A 232 -6.45 -6.86 -4.30
N ARG A 233 -6.77 -5.83 -3.52
CA ARG A 233 -7.00 -5.98 -2.08
C ARG A 233 -8.20 -6.89 -1.78
N THR A 234 -9.30 -6.75 -2.52
CA THR A 234 -10.45 -7.65 -2.35
C THR A 234 -10.09 -9.09 -2.70
N LEU A 235 -9.36 -9.32 -3.79
CA LEU A 235 -8.92 -10.67 -4.15
C LEU A 235 -8.00 -11.29 -3.09
N LEU A 236 -7.11 -10.50 -2.50
CA LEU A 236 -6.24 -10.96 -1.41
C LEU A 236 -7.00 -11.34 -0.15
N ALA A 237 -8.09 -10.64 0.17
CA ALA A 237 -8.96 -10.99 1.29
C ALA A 237 -9.70 -12.32 1.07
N LEU A 238 -9.96 -12.71 -0.18
CA LEU A 238 -10.60 -13.98 -0.53
C LEU A 238 -9.65 -15.18 -0.46
N LYS A 239 -8.32 -14.98 -0.49
CA LYS A 239 -7.33 -16.08 -0.53
C LYS A 239 -7.47 -17.12 0.58
N PRO A 240 -7.76 -16.77 1.86
CA PRO A 240 -7.96 -17.78 2.90
C PRO A 240 -9.19 -18.67 2.63
N ILE A 241 -10.27 -18.10 2.07
CA ILE A 241 -11.49 -18.84 1.72
C ILE A 241 -11.19 -19.81 0.57
N VAL A 242 -10.52 -19.32 -0.47
CA VAL A 242 -10.10 -20.14 -1.61
C VAL A 242 -9.15 -21.25 -1.13
N GLY A 243 -8.23 -20.94 -0.21
CA GLY A 243 -7.29 -21.93 0.34
C GLY A 243 -7.95 -23.01 1.19
N ALA A 244 -8.96 -22.67 1.98
CA ALA A 244 -9.76 -23.65 2.71
C ALA A 244 -10.56 -24.57 1.76
N ALA A 245 -11.16 -23.98 0.71
CA ALA A 245 -11.90 -24.73 -0.30
C ALA A 245 -10.99 -25.66 -1.11
N SER A 246 -9.82 -25.18 -1.55
CA SER A 246 -8.85 -25.99 -2.31
C SER A 246 -8.27 -27.13 -1.48
N ALA A 247 -7.94 -26.88 -0.21
CA ALA A 247 -7.48 -27.89 0.72
C ALA A 247 -8.51 -29.01 0.91
N THR A 248 -9.77 -28.63 1.13
CA THR A 248 -10.87 -29.59 1.30
C THR A 248 -11.05 -30.44 0.03
N PHE A 249 -11.08 -29.80 -1.13
CA PHE A 249 -11.24 -30.48 -2.42
C PHE A 249 -10.11 -31.47 -2.69
N ILE A 250 -8.85 -31.07 -2.48
CA ILE A 250 -7.69 -31.94 -2.73
C ILE A 250 -7.65 -33.13 -1.76
N VAL A 251 -7.97 -32.92 -0.48
CA VAL A 251 -8.02 -34.03 0.48
C VAL A 251 -9.16 -35.00 0.14
N LEU A 252 -10.33 -34.53 -0.28
CA LEU A 252 -11.42 -35.39 -0.74
C LEU A 252 -11.06 -36.19 -1.99
N LEU A 253 -10.36 -35.58 -2.96
CA LEU A 253 -9.85 -36.28 -4.15
C LEU A 253 -8.84 -37.38 -3.80
N GLN A 254 -7.94 -37.10 -2.85
CA GLN A 254 -6.97 -38.06 -2.34
C GLN A 254 -7.69 -39.25 -1.67
N GLN A 255 -8.74 -39.00 -0.88
CA GLN A 255 -9.52 -40.05 -0.22
C GLN A 255 -10.33 -40.90 -1.20
N ALA A 256 -10.86 -40.29 -2.25
CA ALA A 256 -11.58 -41.00 -3.31
C ALA A 256 -10.65 -41.84 -4.20
N GLY A 257 -9.33 -41.77 -4.00
CA GLY A 257 -8.34 -42.56 -4.75
C GLY A 257 -8.10 -42.06 -6.17
N PHE A 258 -8.61 -40.89 -6.55
CA PHE A 258 -8.39 -40.32 -7.89
C PHE A 258 -6.95 -39.87 -8.11
N VAL A 259 -6.26 -39.45 -7.05
CA VAL A 259 -4.88 -38.98 -7.09
C VAL A 259 -4.16 -39.49 -5.85
N SER A 260 -2.92 -39.96 -5.98
CA SER A 260 -2.07 -40.30 -4.84
C SER A 260 -0.87 -39.35 -4.77
N LEU A 261 -1.00 -38.28 -3.99
CA LEU A 261 0.02 -37.25 -3.78
C LEU A 261 0.89 -37.51 -2.54
N LEU A 262 0.50 -38.48 -1.70
CA LEU A 262 1.15 -38.75 -0.42
C LEU A 262 2.11 -39.94 -0.53
N PRO A 263 3.33 -39.85 0.03
CA PRO A 263 4.25 -40.98 0.07
C PRO A 263 3.70 -42.10 0.97
N ALA A 264 3.82 -43.35 0.52
CA ALA A 264 3.21 -44.53 1.14
C ALA A 264 3.64 -44.80 2.61
N ASN A 265 4.73 -44.16 3.07
CA ASN A 265 5.31 -44.38 4.39
C ASN A 265 5.07 -43.23 5.38
N ALA A 266 4.30 -42.21 5.01
CA ALA A 266 3.99 -41.09 5.89
C ALA A 266 2.73 -41.34 6.74
N ASP A 267 2.71 -40.78 7.94
CA ASP A 267 1.50 -40.75 8.77
C ASP A 267 0.37 -40.02 8.01
N PRO A 268 -0.75 -40.70 7.71
CA PRO A 268 -1.76 -40.23 6.76
C PRO A 268 -2.37 -38.88 7.16
N MET A 269 -2.54 -38.62 8.46
CA MET A 269 -3.15 -37.38 8.94
C MET A 269 -2.18 -36.20 8.84
N THR A 270 -0.93 -36.39 9.28
CA THR A 270 0.13 -35.37 9.13
C THR A 270 0.32 -35.00 7.66
N ALA A 271 0.34 -36.02 6.78
CA ALA A 271 0.49 -35.84 5.36
C ALA A 271 -0.70 -35.06 4.73
N CYS A 272 -1.93 -35.35 5.17
CA CYS A 272 -3.13 -34.58 4.78
C CYS A 272 -3.08 -33.12 5.24
N LEU A 273 -2.59 -32.82 6.45
CA LEU A 273 -2.47 -31.44 6.94
C LEU A 273 -1.43 -30.63 6.16
N VAL A 274 -0.29 -31.25 5.84
CA VAL A 274 0.73 -30.64 4.99
C VAL A 274 0.19 -30.41 3.58
N LEU A 275 -0.50 -31.40 3.01
CA LEU A 275 -1.16 -31.28 1.71
C LEU A 275 -2.20 -30.16 1.69
N ALA A 276 -3.00 -30.04 2.76
CA ALA A 276 -4.00 -28.98 2.94
C ALA A 276 -3.36 -27.59 2.98
N PHE A 277 -2.28 -27.44 3.76
CA PHE A 277 -1.51 -26.19 3.79
C PHE A 277 -0.93 -25.84 2.42
N LEU A 278 -0.31 -26.82 1.75
CA LEU A 278 0.26 -26.64 0.41
C LEU A 278 -0.85 -26.25 -0.58
N ALA A 279 -1.97 -26.97 -0.60
CA ALA A 279 -3.14 -26.67 -1.42
C ALA A 279 -3.62 -25.22 -1.24
N GLY A 280 -3.70 -24.75 0.00
CA GLY A 280 -4.09 -23.37 0.30
C GLY A 280 -3.05 -22.34 -0.12
N PHE A 281 -1.76 -22.66 0.03
CA PHE A 281 -0.64 -21.83 -0.39
C PHE A 281 -0.54 -21.71 -1.92
N SER A 282 -0.95 -22.76 -2.62
CA SER A 282 -0.55 -23.11 -3.98
C SER A 282 -1.36 -22.52 -5.13
N GLU A 283 -1.95 -21.34 -5.06
CA GLU A 283 -2.47 -20.71 -6.30
C GLU A 283 -1.39 -20.69 -7.42
N ARG A 284 -0.10 -20.63 -7.05
CA ARG A 284 1.05 -20.90 -7.94
C ARG A 284 1.42 -22.37 -8.11
N PHE A 285 1.42 -23.18 -7.05
CA PHE A 285 1.85 -24.58 -7.13
C PHE A 285 0.83 -25.51 -7.80
N ILE A 286 -0.48 -25.32 -7.59
CA ILE A 286 -1.56 -25.96 -8.35
C ILE A 286 -1.47 -25.54 -9.81
N ARG A 287 -1.24 -24.26 -10.11
CA ARG A 287 -1.06 -23.80 -11.50
C ARG A 287 0.13 -24.48 -12.18
N THR A 288 1.30 -24.51 -11.55
CA THR A 288 2.47 -25.20 -12.13
C THR A 288 2.25 -26.70 -12.26
N ARG A 289 1.57 -27.36 -11.31
CA ARG A 289 1.31 -28.80 -11.39
C ARG A 289 0.22 -29.17 -12.39
N ILE A 290 -0.81 -28.35 -12.56
CA ILE A 290 -1.80 -28.50 -13.63
C ILE A 290 -1.14 -28.23 -14.99
N GLU A 291 -0.32 -27.18 -15.11
CA GLU A 291 0.43 -26.91 -16.34
C GLU A 291 1.40 -28.06 -16.66
N GLU A 292 2.12 -28.61 -15.69
CA GLU A 292 2.97 -29.80 -15.86
C GLU A 292 2.16 -31.06 -16.25
N ALA A 293 1.04 -31.35 -15.60
CA ALA A 293 0.18 -32.50 -15.92
C ALA A 293 -0.47 -32.36 -17.31
N THR A 294 -0.88 -31.15 -17.68
CA THR A 294 -1.45 -30.84 -18.99
C THR A 294 -0.38 -30.95 -20.08
N ASN A 295 0.83 -30.42 -19.85
CA ASN A 295 1.95 -30.55 -20.79
C ASN A 295 2.43 -32.02 -20.93
N SER A 296 2.36 -32.81 -19.85
CA SER A 296 2.65 -34.24 -19.88
C SER A 296 1.62 -35.04 -20.70
N SER A 297 0.36 -34.60 -20.69
CA SER A 297 -0.70 -35.19 -21.51
C SER A 297 -0.57 -34.82 -23.01
N VAL A 298 0.01 -33.67 -23.34
CA VAL A 298 0.28 -33.27 -24.74
C VAL A 298 1.48 -34.04 -25.33
N VAL A 299 2.48 -34.39 -24.51
CA VAL A 299 3.63 -35.20 -24.96
C VAL A 299 3.27 -36.67 -25.17
N SER A 300 2.26 -37.19 -24.46
CA SER A 300 1.84 -38.60 -24.57
C SER A 300 0.84 -38.89 -25.71
N VAL A 301 0.30 -37.86 -26.37
CA VAL A 301 -0.62 -38.03 -27.52
C VAL A 301 0.12 -38.11 -28.86
N ASN A 302 1.44 -37.89 -28.92
CA ASN A 302 2.19 -37.90 -30.18
C ASN A 302 3.34 -38.94 -30.27
N PRO A 303 3.12 -40.23 -29.96
CA PRO A 303 4.14 -41.26 -30.25
C PRO A 303 4.24 -41.60 -31.75
N ALA A 304 3.25 -41.21 -32.58
CA ALA A 304 3.22 -41.58 -34.00
C ALA A 304 4.03 -40.67 -34.94
N ALA A 305 4.44 -39.47 -34.49
CA ALA A 305 5.22 -38.55 -35.32
C ALA A 305 6.75 -38.78 -35.25
N ALA A 306 7.23 -39.52 -34.24
CA ALA A 306 8.66 -39.75 -34.03
C ALA A 306 9.23 -40.89 -34.90
N GLU A 307 8.43 -41.89 -35.29
CA GLU A 307 8.92 -43.01 -36.12
C GLU A 307 8.97 -42.69 -37.63
N ALA A 308 8.23 -41.70 -38.12
CA ALA A 308 8.27 -41.31 -39.53
C ALA A 308 9.59 -40.57 -39.91
N SER A 309 10.24 -39.92 -38.95
CA SER A 309 11.47 -39.15 -39.22
C SER A 309 12.75 -39.99 -39.21
N GLN A 310 12.71 -41.26 -38.76
CA GLN A 310 13.88 -42.14 -38.73
C GLN A 310 14.01 -43.07 -39.95
N LYS A 311 12.93 -43.33 -40.71
CA LYS A 311 12.99 -44.14 -41.95
C LYS A 311 13.43 -43.35 -43.19
N SER A 312 13.30 -42.02 -43.21
CA SER A 312 13.71 -41.21 -44.37
C SER A 312 15.22 -40.94 -44.46
N ARG A 313 16.03 -41.31 -43.45
CA ARG A 313 17.46 -40.95 -43.38
C ARG A 313 18.42 -42.13 -43.64
N LYS A 314 17.91 -43.30 -44.01
CA LYS A 314 18.71 -44.51 -44.31
C LYS A 314 18.59 -45.02 -45.75
N GLY A 315 17.97 -44.24 -46.64
CA GLY A 315 17.80 -44.62 -48.04
C GLY A 315 17.97 -43.42 -48.96
N GLN A 316 19.20 -42.91 -49.06
CA GLN A 316 19.73 -42.15 -50.19
C GLN A 316 21.26 -42.24 -50.15
#